data_AF-A0A6P1CZ54-F1
#
_entry.id   AF-A0A6P1CZ54-F1
#
_cell.length_a   1.000
_cell.length_b   1.000
_cell.length_c   1.000
_cell.angle_alpha   90.00
_cell.angle_beta   90.00
_cell.angle_gamma   90.00
#
_symmetry.space_group_name_H-M   'P 1'
#
loop_
_entity.id
_entity.type
_entity.pdbx_description
1 polymer ?
#
loop_
_entity_poly.entity_id
_entity_poly.type
_entity_poly.pdbx_seq_one_letter_code
_entity_poly.pdbx_strand_id
1 'polypeptide(L)' 'PFPQPPPRSAVGTAHWVDPVLVGDIEYREYTGEGLRHPSWRGLRNDKTPDQVELPETVS' A
#
# COMPACT_ATOMS: atom_id res chain seq x y z
N PRO A 1 7.73 -10.42 -7.39
CA PRO A 1 8.61 -10.04 -6.26
C PRO A 1 8.77 -8.51 -6.18
N PHE A 2 8.60 -7.91 -4.99
CA PHE A 2 8.76 -6.47 -4.79
C PHE A 2 10.24 -6.07 -4.91
N PRO A 3 10.56 -4.93 -5.56
CA PRO A 3 11.95 -4.54 -5.84
C PRO A 3 12.72 -4.05 -4.61
N GLN A 4 12.05 -3.67 -3.53
CA GLN A 4 12.70 -3.19 -2.31
C GLN A 4 12.40 -4.12 -1.11
N PRO A 5 13.43 -4.60 -0.38
CA PRO A 5 13.21 -5.35 0.84
C PRO A 5 12.62 -4.44 1.94
N PRO A 6 11.76 -4.98 2.82
CA PRO A 6 11.17 -4.19 3.89
C PRO A 6 12.24 -3.62 4.84
N PRO A 7 11.94 -2.52 5.57
CA PRO A 7 12.86 -1.94 6.54
C PRO A 7 13.33 -2.98 7.56
N ARG A 8 14.60 -2.97 7.96
CA ARG A 8 15.18 -3.97 8.90
C ARG A 8 14.38 -4.18 10.19
N SER A 9 13.72 -3.13 10.69
CA SER A 9 12.84 -3.19 11.87
C SER A 9 11.59 -4.06 11.68
N ALA A 10 11.14 -4.23 10.43
CA ALA A 10 9.98 -5.06 10.08
C ALA A 10 10.36 -6.50 9.71
N VAL A 11 11.63 -6.76 9.35
CA VAL A 11 12.09 -8.07 8.82
C VAL A 11 11.95 -9.21 9.86
N GLY A 12 12.00 -8.90 11.17
CA GLY A 12 11.94 -9.91 12.22
C GLY A 12 10.54 -10.37 12.66
N THR A 13 9.50 -9.60 12.35
CA THR A 13 8.12 -9.85 12.84
C THR A 13 7.07 -9.85 11.74
N ALA A 14 7.44 -9.54 10.50
CA ALA A 14 6.52 -9.57 9.37
C ALA A 14 6.26 -11.01 8.91
N HIS A 15 5.00 -11.30 8.63
CA HIS A 15 4.59 -12.51 7.92
C HIS A 15 4.30 -12.16 6.47
N TRP A 16 4.94 -12.89 5.56
CA TRP A 16 4.61 -12.80 4.13
C TRP A 16 3.26 -13.47 3.89
N VAL A 17 2.43 -12.82 3.10
CA VAL A 17 1.08 -13.27 2.74
C VAL A 17 0.85 -13.07 1.24
N ASP A 18 -0.12 -13.77 0.69
CA ASP A 18 -0.59 -13.52 -0.67
C ASP A 18 -1.29 -12.14 -0.74
N PRO A 19 -1.02 -11.32 -1.76
CA PRO A 19 -1.54 -9.95 -1.85
C PRO A 19 -2.99 -9.93 -2.38
N VAL A 20 -3.92 -10.53 -1.64
CA VAL A 20 -5.33 -10.71 -2.06
C VAL A 20 -6.30 -9.69 -1.46
N LEU A 21 -5.85 -8.91 -0.48
CA LEU A 21 -6.69 -7.93 0.22
C LEU A 21 -6.48 -6.52 -0.33
N VAL A 22 -7.59 -5.81 -0.60
CA VAL A 22 -7.60 -4.40 -0.97
C VAL A 22 -8.14 -3.58 0.20
N GLY A 23 -7.60 -2.38 0.42
CA GLY A 23 -8.06 -1.48 1.46
C GLY A 23 -8.00 -0.02 1.06
N ASP A 24 -8.86 0.78 1.69
CA ASP A 24 -8.90 2.23 1.50
C ASP A 24 -7.92 2.91 2.46
N ILE A 25 -7.16 3.84 1.90
CA ILE A 25 -6.24 4.72 2.64
C ILE A 25 -6.57 6.16 2.25
N GLU A 26 -6.75 7.01 3.26
CA GLU A 26 -6.77 8.46 3.08
C GLU A 26 -5.35 9.01 3.26
N TYR A 27 -4.91 9.91 2.39
CA TYR A 27 -3.55 10.47 2.42
C TYR A 27 -3.55 11.90 1.88
N ARG A 28 -2.49 12.67 2.19
CA ARG A 28 -2.36 14.08 1.73
C ARG A 28 -1.69 14.22 0.37
N GLU A 29 -0.66 13.42 0.12
CA GLU A 29 0.14 13.49 -1.11
C GLU A 29 0.72 12.10 -1.43
N TYR A 30 0.76 11.74 -2.71
CA TYR A 30 1.55 10.62 -3.21
C TYR A 30 2.85 11.18 -3.81
N THR A 31 3.99 10.75 -3.28
CA THR A 31 5.30 11.32 -3.65
C THR A 31 6.03 10.52 -4.74
N GLY A 32 5.36 9.58 -5.41
CA GLY A 32 6.00 8.58 -6.27
C GLY A 32 6.64 7.42 -5.49
N GLU A 33 7.27 7.71 -4.36
CA GLU A 33 7.90 6.70 -3.49
C GLU A 33 6.98 6.20 -2.35
N GLY A 34 5.92 6.94 -2.02
CA GLY A 34 5.01 6.58 -0.93
C GLY A 34 3.92 7.61 -0.66
N LEU A 35 3.18 7.41 0.43
CA LEU A 35 2.06 8.26 0.85
C LEU A 35 2.43 9.14 2.05
N ARG A 36 2.10 10.43 2.01
CA ARG A 36 2.24 11.35 3.15
C ARG A 36 0.99 11.39 4.02
N HIS A 37 1.21 11.27 5.33
CA HIS A 37 0.16 11.23 6.36
C HIS A 37 -0.96 10.21 6.08
N PRO A 38 -0.63 8.93 5.77
CA PRO A 38 -1.64 7.93 5.45
C PRO A 38 -2.45 7.53 6.70
N SER A 39 -3.75 7.33 6.50
CA SER A 39 -4.70 6.84 7.49
C SER A 39 -5.51 5.68 6.92
N TRP A 40 -5.52 4.54 7.63
CA TRP A 40 -6.32 3.38 7.24
C TRP A 40 -7.81 3.65 7.39
N ARG A 41 -8.60 3.29 6.38
CA ARG A 41 -10.06 3.48 6.37
C ARG A 41 -10.85 2.18 6.41
N GLY A 42 -10.29 1.06 5.96
CA GLY A 42 -10.95 -0.24 5.99
C GLY A 42 -10.65 -1.11 4.78
N LEU A 43 -11.10 -2.36 4.83
CA LEU A 43 -11.02 -3.30 3.71
C LEU A 43 -12.08 -3.02 2.65
N ARG A 44 -11.74 -3.32 1.39
CA ARG A 44 -12.59 -3.20 0.20
C ARG A 44 -12.90 -4.58 -0.35
N ASN A 45 -14.01 -5.16 0.11
CA ASN A 45 -14.47 -6.48 -0.36
C ASN A 45 -15.13 -6.41 -1.76
N ASP A 46 -15.33 -5.20 -2.29
CA ASP A 46 -15.88 -4.91 -3.60
C ASP A 46 -14.81 -4.80 -4.70
N LYS A 47 -13.52 -4.87 -4.35
CA LYS A 47 -12.40 -4.72 -5.28
C LYS A 47 -11.43 -5.90 -5.22
N THR A 48 -10.80 -6.18 -6.35
CA THR A 48 -9.71 -7.15 -6.49
C THR A 48 -8.36 -6.45 -6.66
N PRO A 49 -7.23 -7.10 -6.33
CA PRO A 49 -5.91 -6.47 -6.39
C PRO A 49 -5.51 -5.94 -7.77
N ASP A 50 -5.97 -6.58 -8.85
CA ASP A 50 -5.72 -6.18 -10.24
C ASP A 50 -6.43 -4.88 -10.65
N GLN A 51 -7.38 -4.39 -9.84
CA GLN A 51 -8.07 -3.13 -10.05
C GLN A 51 -7.41 -1.95 -9.31
N VAL A 52 -6.29 -2.18 -8.62
CA VAL A 52 -5.57 -1.15 -7.86
C VAL A 52 -4.48 -0.55 -8.74
N GLU A 53 -4.65 0.73 -9.09
CA GLU A 53 -3.68 1.51 -9.85
C GLU A 53 -2.95 2.52 -8.96
N LEU A 54 -1.76 2.97 -9.40
CA LEU A 54 -1.03 4.03 -8.70
C LEU A 54 -1.79 5.36 -8.84
N PRO A 55 -1.84 6.20 -7.79
CA PRO A 55 -2.36 7.54 -7.92
C PRO A 55 -1.55 8.35 -8.94
N GLU A 56 -2.22 9.25 -9.67
CA GLU A 56 -1.51 10.19 -10.52
C GLU A 56 -0.61 11.10 -9.67
N THR A 57 0.64 11.27 -10.08
CA THR A 57 1.53 12.26 -9.49
C THR A 57 1.01 13.65 -9.88
N VAL A 58 0.47 14.40 -8.91
CA VAL A 58 0.13 15.80 -9.14
C VAL A 58 1.45 16.57 -9.26
N SER A 59 1.77 17.04 -10.46
CA SER A 59 3.00 17.79 -10.76
C SER A 59 3.04 19.16 -10.09
#